data_AF-A0A834IDH0-F1
#
_entry.id   AF-A0A834IDH0-F1
#
_cell.length_a   1.000
_cell.length_b   1.000
_cell.length_c   1.000
_cell.angle_alpha   90.00
_cell.angle_beta   90.00
_cell.angle_gamma   90.00
#
_symmetry.space_group_name_H-M   'P 1'
#
loop_
_entity.id
_entity.type
_entity.pdbx_description
1 polymer ?
#
loop_
_entity_poly.entity_id
_entity_poly.type
_entity_poly.pdbx_seq_one_letter_code
_entity_poly.pdbx_strand_id
1 'polypeptide(L)'
;IRSLREALDLTTIIVSHDVEETLSIADYIYVVAEGKVQGEGTPEALKNHPSPFVQQFLTGSVEGPVDYQFSHVPYLQQHGGTQ
;
A
#
# COMPACT_ATOMS: atom_id res chain seq x y z
N ILE A 1 -20.15 5.35 5.54
CA ILE A 1 -20.25 4.19 4.63
C ILE A 1 -20.61 2.90 5.38
N ARG A 2 -19.95 2.58 6.51
CA ARG A 2 -20.26 1.41 7.35
C ARG A 2 -21.73 1.33 7.79
N SER A 3 -22.28 2.39 8.38
CA SER A 3 -23.67 2.43 8.84
C SER A 3 -24.70 2.21 7.72
N LEU A 4 -24.41 2.66 6.50
CA LEU A 4 -25.28 2.46 5.34
C LEU A 4 -25.24 1.00 4.86
N ARG A 5 -24.06 0.38 4.86
CA ARG A 5 -23.89 -1.04 4.54
C ARG A 5 -24.71 -1.91 5.49
N GLU A 6 -24.59 -1.66 6.79
CA GLU A 6 -25.27 -2.43 7.84
C GLU A 6 -26.79 -2.23 7.81
N ALA A 7 -27.26 -1.02 7.52
CA ALA A 7 -28.69 -0.72 7.45
C ALA A 7 -29.41 -1.31 6.23
N LEU A 8 -28.68 -1.52 5.11
CA LEU A 8 -29.25 -1.93 3.83
C LEU A 8 -28.84 -3.33 3.37
N ASP A 9 -28.08 -4.04 4.20
CA ASP A 9 -27.52 -5.38 3.91
C ASP A 9 -26.82 -5.47 2.54
N LEU A 10 -25.98 -4.47 2.25
CA LEU A 10 -25.30 -4.35 0.96
C LEU A 10 -23.94 -5.04 0.98
N THR A 11 -23.57 -5.61 -0.17
CA THR A 11 -22.16 -5.93 -0.45
C THR A 11 -21.49 -4.69 -1.04
N THR A 12 -20.41 -4.23 -0.40
CA THR A 12 -19.70 -3.01 -0.79
C THR A 12 -18.25 -3.33 -1.13
N ILE A 13 -17.80 -2.89 -2.30
CA ILE A 13 -16.39 -2.91 -2.69
C ILE A 13 -15.88 -1.47 -2.67
N ILE A 14 -14.76 -1.24 -1.99
CA ILE A 14 -14.12 0.07 -1.87
C ILE A 14 -12.73 -0.03 -2.48
N VAL A 15 -12.39 0.89 -3.38
CA VAL A 15 -11.05 1.03 -3.93
C VAL A 15 -10.51 2.36 -3.44
N SER A 16 -9.46 2.31 -2.62
CA SER A 16 -8.84 3.49 -2.03
C SER A 16 -7.33 3.29 -1.89
N HIS A 17 -6.63 4.40 -1.75
CA HIS A 17 -5.22 4.45 -1.37
C HIS A 17 -5.02 4.96 0.07
N ASP A 18 -6.08 5.43 0.74
CA ASP A 18 -6.05 5.80 2.15
C ASP A 18 -6.11 4.52 2.99
N VAL A 19 -4.96 4.12 3.52
CA VAL A 19 -4.80 2.87 4.27
C VAL A 19 -5.55 2.91 5.60
N GLU A 20 -5.40 3.99 6.36
CA GLU A 20 -5.94 4.09 7.73
C GLU A 20 -7.46 4.06 7.71
N GLU A 21 -8.08 4.86 6.81
CA GLU A 21 -9.52 4.87 6.66
C GLU A 21 -10.02 3.50 6.20
N THR A 22 -9.39 2.90 5.19
CA THR A 22 -9.81 1.60 4.63
C THR A 22 -9.73 0.48 5.67
N LEU A 23 -8.65 0.42 6.45
CA LEU A 23 -8.49 -0.56 7.54
C LEU A 23 -9.56 -0.41 8.63
N SER A 24 -10.07 0.79 8.87
CA SER A 24 -11.07 1.04 9.91
C SER A 24 -12.48 0.57 9.53
N ILE A 25 -12.79 0.54 8.23
CA ILE A 25 -14.14 0.26 7.73
C ILE A 25 -14.28 -1.10 7.08
N ALA A 26 -13.22 -1.65 6.48
CA ALA A 26 -13.27 -2.87 5.70
C ALA A 26 -13.26 -4.12 6.59
N ASP A 27 -14.03 -5.12 6.17
CA ASP A 27 -14.03 -6.43 6.81
C ASP A 27 -12.91 -7.33 6.26
N TYR A 28 -12.54 -7.11 4.99
CA TYR A 28 -11.48 -7.83 4.28
C TYR A 28 -10.85 -6.93 3.23
N ILE A 29 -9.54 -7.03 3.01
CA ILE A 29 -8.76 -6.12 2.17
C ILE A 29 -7.82 -6.92 1.27
N TYR A 30 -7.61 -6.41 0.06
CA TYR A 30 -6.59 -6.85 -0.89
C TYR A 30 -5.65 -5.69 -1.18
N VAL A 31 -4.34 -5.93 -1.08
CA VAL A 31 -3.29 -5.00 -1.51
C VAL A 31 -2.83 -5.42 -2.88
N VAL A 32 -2.95 -4.54 -3.87
CA VAL A 32 -2.60 -4.83 -5.26
C VAL A 32 -1.48 -3.92 -5.72
N ALA A 33 -0.41 -4.50 -6.27
CA ALA A 33 0.67 -3.77 -6.92
C ALA A 33 1.23 -4.57 -8.10
N GLU A 34 1.72 -3.88 -9.13
CA GLU A 34 2.27 -4.51 -10.35
C GLU A 34 1.32 -5.54 -11.00
N GLY A 35 0.01 -5.30 -10.91
CA GLY A 35 -1.02 -6.20 -11.45
C GLY A 35 -1.19 -7.51 -10.67
N LYS A 36 -0.62 -7.63 -9.47
CA LYS A 36 -0.72 -8.82 -8.60
C LYS A 36 -1.22 -8.46 -7.21
N VAL A 37 -1.87 -9.41 -6.54
CA VAL A 37 -2.20 -9.32 -5.12
C VAL A 37 -0.92 -9.58 -4.33
N GLN A 38 -0.50 -8.59 -3.54
CA GLN A 38 0.70 -8.65 -2.70
C GLN A 38 0.39 -9.08 -1.27
N GLY A 39 -0.86 -8.93 -0.84
CA GLY A 39 -1.35 -9.37 0.46
C GLY A 39 -2.87 -9.28 0.52
N GLU A 40 -3.47 -10.15 1.31
CA GLU A 40 -4.91 -10.23 1.50
C GLU A 40 -5.22 -10.67 2.93
N GLY A 41 -6.39 -10.26 3.46
CA GLY A 41 -6.81 -10.68 4.79
C GLY A 41 -7.72 -9.70 5.49
N THR A 42 -8.00 -10.00 6.77
CA THR A 42 -8.62 -9.05 7.69
C THR A 42 -7.65 -7.89 8.00
N PRO A 43 -8.15 -6.74 8.48
CA PRO A 43 -7.27 -5.64 8.90
C PRO A 43 -6.19 -6.05 9.90
N GLU A 44 -6.50 -6.94 10.85
CA GLU A 44 -5.52 -7.46 11.81
C GLU A 44 -4.49 -8.40 11.17
N ALA A 45 -4.91 -9.24 10.22
CA ALA A 45 -3.99 -10.12 9.52
C ALA A 45 -3.01 -9.33 8.65
N LEU A 46 -3.49 -8.27 7.98
CA LEU A 46 -2.64 -7.38 7.18
C LEU A 46 -1.64 -6.60 8.02
N LYS A 47 -2.05 -6.10 9.19
CA LYS A 47 -1.13 -5.43 10.13
C LYS A 47 0.01 -6.34 10.59
N ASN A 48 -0.24 -7.64 10.73
CA ASN A 48 0.77 -8.63 11.12
C ASN A 48 1.36 -9.40 9.92
N HIS A 49 1.14 -8.93 8.69
CA HIS A 49 1.51 -9.66 7.49
C HIS A 49 3.04 -9.74 7.34
N PRO A 50 3.61 -10.91 6.98
CA PRO A 50 5.06 -11.10 6.95
C PRO A 50 5.76 -10.42 5.76
N SER A 51 5.00 -10.03 4.72
CA SER A 51 5.58 -9.39 3.53
C SER A 51 6.09 -7.98 3.86
N PRO A 52 7.39 -7.68 3.64
CA PRO A 52 7.93 -6.35 3.82
C PRO A 52 7.28 -5.31 2.91
N PHE A 53 6.83 -5.71 1.72
CA PHE A 53 6.09 -4.82 0.81
C PHE A 53 4.76 -4.37 1.42
N VAL A 54 4.00 -5.32 1.98
CA VAL A 54 2.70 -5.02 2.61
C VAL A 54 2.94 -4.12 3.83
N GLN A 55 3.94 -4.42 4.65
CA GLN A 55 4.29 -3.57 5.80
C GLN A 55 4.72 -2.17 5.37
N GLN A 56 5.58 -2.05 4.35
CA GLN A 56 6.01 -0.77 3.78
C GLN A 56 4.82 0.03 3.28
N PHE A 57 3.90 -0.61 2.54
CA PHE A 57 2.68 0.02 2.03
C PHE A 57 1.75 0.50 3.15
N LEU A 58 1.52 -0.34 4.17
CA LEU A 58 0.59 0.00 5.25
C LEU A 58 1.10 1.11 6.17
N THR A 59 2.42 1.19 6.35
CA THR A 59 3.06 2.16 7.26
C THR A 59 3.54 3.42 6.56
N GLY A 60 3.64 3.41 5.22
CA GLY A 60 4.29 4.47 4.46
C GLY A 60 5.79 4.58 4.73
N SER A 61 6.43 3.51 5.20
CA SER A 61 7.86 3.52 5.53
C SER A 61 8.72 3.76 4.29
N VAL A 62 9.80 4.52 4.47
CA VAL A 62 10.86 4.66 3.45
C VAL A 62 11.72 3.41 3.34
N GLU A 63 11.72 2.56 4.37
CA GLU A 63 12.45 1.30 4.40
C GLU A 63 11.56 0.18 3.84
N GLY A 64 12.04 -0.50 2.79
CA GLY A 64 11.37 -1.67 2.24
C GLY A 64 11.84 -1.98 0.82
N PRO A 65 11.19 -2.97 0.15
CA PRO A 65 11.60 -3.43 -1.17
C PRO A 65 11.35 -2.43 -2.29
N VAL A 66 10.56 -1.37 -2.07
CA VAL A 66 10.34 -0.31 -3.05
C VAL A 66 11.42 0.76 -2.87
N ASP A 67 12.27 0.91 -3.88
CA ASP A 67 13.33 1.92 -3.91
C ASP A 67 12.76 3.35 -3.96
N TYR A 68 13.27 4.21 -3.09
CA TYR A 68 12.95 5.64 -3.09
C TYR A 68 13.78 6.44 -4.12
N GLN A 69 14.96 5.94 -4.50
CA GLN A 69 15.86 6.65 -5.40
C GLN A 69 15.59 6.28 -6.86
N PHE A 70 15.23 7.28 -7.66
CA PHE A 70 14.95 7.12 -9.10
C PHE A 70 16.18 6.67 -9.90
N SER A 71 17.39 6.91 -9.38
CA SER A 71 18.65 6.42 -9.93
C SER A 71 19.71 6.36 -8.82
N HIS A 72 20.44 5.26 -8.70
CA HIS A 72 21.62 5.15 -7.84
C HIS A 72 22.84 5.93 -8.40
N VAL A 73 22.64 6.80 -9.39
CA VAL A 73 23.69 7.56 -10.07
C VAL A 73 23.93 8.85 -9.29
N PRO A 74 25.15 9.10 -8.78
CA PRO A 74 25.50 10.37 -8.17
C PRO A 74 25.19 11.54 -9.11
N TYR A 75 24.54 12.59 -8.60
CA TYR A 75 24.15 13.78 -9.39
C TYR A 75 25.32 14.38 -10.19
N LEU A 76 26.53 14.37 -9.62
CA LEU A 76 27.74 14.89 -10.25
C LEU A 76 28.22 14.04 -11.45
N GLN A 77 27.82 12.77 -11.54
CA GLN A 77 28.08 11.91 -12.70
C GLN A 77 27.05 12.10 -13.83
N GLN A 78 25.84 12.62 -13.54
CA GLN A 78 24.83 12.90 -14.58
C GLN A 78 25.13 14.15 -15.40
N HIS A 79 25.95 15.08 -14.89
CA HIS A 79 26.30 16.34 -15.56
C HIS A 79 27.81 16.57 -15.73
N GLY A 80 28.62 15.50 -15.66
CA GLY A 80 30.08 15.55 -15.72
C GLY A 80 30.67 15.46 -17.14
N GLY A 81 30.07 16.11 -18.14
CA GLY A 81 30.53 16.02 -19.52
C GLY A 81 30.31 17.29 -20.32
N THR A 82 31.12 18.32 -20.05
CA THR A 82 31.77 19.27 -20.98
C THR A 82 32.11 20.56 -20.23
N GLN A 83 33.38 20.74 -19.89
CA GLN A 83 34.20 21.86 -20.38
C GLN A 83 35.64 21.37 -20.51
#